data_AF-A0A2T4MZQ0-F1
#
_entry.id   AF-A0A2T4MZQ0-F1
#
_cell.length_a   1.000
_cell.length_b   1.000
_cell.length_c   1.000
_cell.angle_alpha   90.00
_cell.angle_beta   90.00
_cell.angle_gamma   90.00
#
_symmetry.space_group_name_H-M   'P 1'
#
loop_
_entity.id
_entity.type
_entity.pdbx_description
1 polymer ?
#
loop_
_entity_poly.entity_id
_entity_poly.type
_entity_poly.pdbx_seq_one_letter_code
_entity_poly.pdbx_strand_id
1 'polypeptide(L)'
;MYLIQDVVDFLTELKMDMVDIEEIISKGFKEDIKLTDPGLESVKENVDAISRAMIEAEAVMGVVLAKMADTRTSAMMDIDEEIELLKEHSGTLKKTRTPLKNLFGW
;
A
#
# COMPACT_ATOMS: atom_id res chain seq x y z
N MET A 1 -9.08 4.86 20.57
CA MET A 1 -10.14 5.73 20.00
C MET A 1 -9.50 6.69 19.03
N TYR A 2 -10.02 6.77 17.80
CA TYR A 2 -9.50 7.62 16.74
C TYR A 2 -10.59 8.59 16.27
N LEU A 3 -10.23 9.82 15.93
CA LEU A 3 -11.16 10.71 15.23
C LEU A 3 -11.35 10.17 13.80
N ILE A 4 -12.58 10.21 13.30
CA ILE A 4 -12.88 9.77 11.93
C ILE A 4 -12.02 10.52 10.91
N GLN A 5 -11.82 11.83 11.11
CA GLN A 5 -11.01 12.63 10.20
C GLN A 5 -9.56 12.12 10.13
N ASP A 6 -8.92 11.84 11.27
CA ASP A 6 -7.54 11.34 11.30
C ASP A 6 -7.43 9.98 10.58
N VAL A 7 -8.45 9.13 10.72
CA VAL A 7 -8.51 7.84 10.03
C VAL A 7 -8.67 8.06 8.52
N VAL A 8 -9.58 8.95 8.10
CA VAL A 8 -9.79 9.28 6.67
C VAL A 8 -8.51 9.85 6.04
N ASP A 9 -7.84 10.77 6.72
CA ASP A 9 -6.60 11.40 6.23
C ASP A 9 -5.50 10.35 6.06
N PHE A 10 -5.33 9.47 7.05
CA PHE A 10 -4.38 8.37 6.99
C PHE A 10 -4.70 7.38 5.86
N LEU A 11 -5.95 6.95 5.72
CA LEU A 11 -6.38 6.04 4.65
C LEU A 11 -6.18 6.66 3.26
N THR A 12 -6.40 7.97 3.14
CA THR A 12 -6.19 8.72 1.89
C THR A 12 -4.71 8.77 1.52
N GLU A 13 -3.83 9.10 2.47
CA GLU A 13 -2.39 9.10 2.25
C GLU A 13 -1.90 7.71 1.83
N LEU A 14 -2.34 6.66 2.52
CA LEU A 14 -1.99 5.28 2.19
C LEU A 14 -2.45 4.91 0.77
N LYS A 15 -3.67 5.28 0.38
CA LYS A 15 -4.17 5.01 -0.98
C LYS A 15 -3.34 5.73 -2.05
N MET A 16 -2.91 6.97 -1.78
CA MET A 16 -2.05 7.72 -2.70
C MET A 16 -0.68 7.06 -2.86
N ASP A 17 -0.07 6.60 -1.76
CA ASP A 17 1.21 5.88 -1.80
C ASP A 17 1.09 4.58 -2.61
N MET A 18 -0.01 3.84 -2.44
CA MET A 18 -0.30 2.62 -3.19
C MET A 18 -0.42 2.89 -4.70
N VAL A 19 -1.16 3.93 -5.08
CA VAL A 19 -1.32 4.32 -6.50
C VAL A 19 0.01 4.73 -7.13
N ASP A 20 0.87 5.47 -6.42
CA ASP A 20 2.20 5.85 -6.90
C ASP A 20 3.08 4.61 -7.13
N ILE A 21 3.02 3.62 -6.24
CA ILE A 21 3.78 2.36 -6.39
C ILE A 21 3.24 1.52 -7.55
N GLU A 22 1.92 1.41 -7.70
CA GLU A 22 1.30 0.72 -8.83
C GLU A 22 1.73 1.36 -10.16
N GLU A 23 1.77 2.69 -10.22
CA GLU A 23 2.22 3.43 -11.39
C GLU A 23 3.68 3.10 -11.73
N ILE A 24 4.58 3.12 -10.73
CA ILE A 24 6.01 2.78 -10.91
C ILE A 24 6.15 1.35 -11.44
N ILE A 25 5.48 0.38 -10.83
CA ILE A 25 5.51 -1.02 -11.27
C ILE A 25 4.97 -1.14 -12.70
N SER A 26 3.80 -0.56 -12.97
CA SER A 26 3.14 -0.70 -14.27
C SER A 26 3.97 -0.14 -15.43
N LYS A 27 4.71 0.95 -15.22
CA LYS A 27 5.58 1.51 -16.27
C LYS A 27 6.91 0.76 -16.34
N GLY A 28 7.50 0.40 -15.20
CA GLY A 28 8.76 -0.35 -15.13
C GLY A 28 8.71 -1.71 -15.82
N PHE A 29 7.57 -2.40 -15.79
CA PHE A 29 7.39 -3.70 -16.47
C PHE A 29 6.78 -3.62 -17.88
N LYS A 30 6.21 -2.48 -18.29
CA LYS A 30 5.70 -2.29 -19.65
C LYS A 30 6.81 -2.02 -20.68
N GLU A 31 7.99 -1.58 -20.26
CA GLU A 31 9.13 -1.35 -21.15
C GLU A 31 9.99 -2.62 -21.32
N ASP A 32 9.53 -3.56 -22.17
CA ASP A 32 10.33 -4.60 -22.87
C ASP A 32 11.51 -5.27 -22.11
N ILE A 33 11.40 -5.50 -20.80
CA ILE A 33 12.41 -6.24 -20.06
C ILE A 33 12.26 -7.74 -20.39
N LYS A 34 13.20 -8.29 -21.17
CA LYS A 34 13.31 -9.75 -21.36
C LYS A 34 13.70 -10.41 -20.03
N LEU A 35 12.71 -10.99 -19.38
CA LEU A 35 12.77 -11.76 -18.12
C LEU A 35 13.56 -13.08 -18.27
N THR A 36 14.85 -13.00 -18.61
CA THR A 36 15.77 -14.17 -18.62
C THR A 36 17.01 -13.96 -17.76
N ASP A 37 17.13 -12.81 -17.10
CA ASP A 37 18.24 -12.52 -16.17
C ASP A 37 17.83 -12.93 -14.74
N PRO A 38 18.60 -13.78 -14.03
CA PRO A 38 18.32 -14.17 -12.64
C PRO A 38 18.18 -12.98 -11.67
N GLY A 39 18.81 -11.85 -11.96
CA GLY A 39 18.61 -10.62 -11.19
C GLY A 39 17.17 -10.09 -11.26
N LEU A 40 16.50 -10.26 -12.40
CA LEU A 40 15.12 -9.81 -12.64
C LEU A 40 14.07 -10.74 -12.01
N GLU A 41 14.42 -12.02 -11.78
CA GLU A 41 13.53 -12.95 -11.09
C GLU A 41 13.33 -12.54 -9.62
N SER A 42 14.42 -12.15 -8.94
CA SER A 42 14.34 -11.58 -7.58
C SER A 42 13.57 -10.25 -7.51
N VAL A 43 13.67 -9.43 -8.56
CA VAL A 43 12.90 -8.18 -8.68
C VAL A 43 11.40 -8.48 -8.81
N LYS A 44 11.04 -9.48 -9.63
CA LYS A 44 9.66 -9.91 -9.80
C LYS A 44 9.06 -10.45 -8.52
N GLU A 45 9.79 -11.29 -7.77
CA GLU A 45 9.34 -11.80 -6.48
C GLU A 45 9.08 -10.66 -5.48
N ASN A 46 9.96 -9.65 -5.44
CA ASN A 46 9.76 -8.47 -4.61
C ASN A 46 8.52 -7.66 -5.04
N VAL A 47 8.31 -7.49 -6.35
CA VAL A 47 7.14 -6.80 -6.91
C VAL A 47 5.84 -7.55 -6.61
N ASP A 48 5.86 -8.88 -6.71
CA ASP A 48 4.73 -9.74 -6.34
C ASP A 48 4.44 -9.68 -4.84
N ALA A 49 5.47 -9.57 -4.00
CA ALA A 49 5.31 -9.36 -2.54
C ALA A 49 4.69 -7.99 -2.23
N ILE A 50 5.14 -6.92 -2.90
CA ILE A 50 4.59 -5.56 -2.73
C ILE A 50 3.14 -5.51 -3.20
N SER A 51 2.84 -6.12 -4.34
CA SER A 51 1.48 -6.17 -4.89
C SER A 51 0.53 -6.93 -3.96
N ARG A 52 1.00 -8.01 -3.31
CA ARG A 52 0.23 -8.71 -2.28
C ARG A 52 0.01 -7.86 -1.04
N ALA A 53 1.05 -7.22 -0.52
CA ALA A 53 0.93 -6.31 0.62
C ALA A 53 -0.05 -5.15 0.34
N MET A 54 -0.11 -4.69 -0.92
CA MET A 54 -1.08 -3.69 -1.35
C MET A 54 -2.52 -4.22 -1.31
N ILE A 55 -2.77 -5.43 -1.85
CA ILE A 55 -4.10 -6.05 -1.79
C ILE A 55 -4.56 -6.27 -0.35
N GLU A 56 -3.65 -6.73 0.52
CA GLU A 56 -3.92 -6.91 1.95
C GLU A 56 -4.26 -5.58 2.64
N ALA A 57 -3.49 -4.52 2.37
CA ALA A 57 -3.78 -3.19 2.87
C ALA A 57 -5.17 -2.71 2.41
N GLU A 58 -5.53 -2.88 1.12
CA GLU A 58 -6.84 -2.52 0.59
C GLU A 58 -7.99 -3.26 1.29
N ALA A 59 -7.82 -4.55 1.58
CA ALA A 59 -8.81 -5.33 2.32
C ALA A 59 -9.01 -4.77 3.74
N VAL A 60 -7.92 -4.48 4.47
CA VAL A 60 -7.97 -3.92 5.81
C VAL A 60 -8.57 -2.50 5.80
N MET A 61 -8.23 -1.66 4.82
CA MET A 61 -8.86 -0.36 4.62
C MET A 61 -10.37 -0.49 4.43
N GLY A 62 -10.83 -1.49 3.65
CA GLY A 62 -12.25 -1.78 3.46
C GLY A 62 -12.97 -2.12 4.77
N VAL A 63 -12.33 -2.90 5.65
CA VAL A 63 -12.86 -3.19 7.00
C VAL A 63 -13.00 -1.91 7.83
N VAL A 64 -11.97 -1.06 7.83
CA VAL A 64 -12.02 0.23 8.56
C VAL A 64 -13.12 1.14 8.01
N LEU A 65 -13.26 1.25 6.70
CA LEU A 65 -14.32 2.05 6.07
C LEU A 65 -15.72 1.51 6.39
N ALA A 66 -15.90 0.19 6.42
CA ALA A 66 -17.17 -0.43 6.81
C ALA A 66 -17.52 -0.11 8.27
N LYS A 67 -16.57 -0.31 9.19
CA LYS A 67 -16.74 0.08 10.61
C LYS A 67 -17.03 1.58 10.76
N MET A 68 -16.41 2.42 9.93
CA MET A 68 -16.64 3.86 9.93
C MET A 68 -18.05 4.22 9.47
N ALA A 69 -18.55 3.57 8.42
CA ALA A 69 -19.92 3.77 7.93
C ALA A 69 -20.99 3.38 8.97
N ASP A 70 -20.71 2.38 9.79
CA ASP A 70 -21.60 1.95 10.88
C ASP A 70 -21.51 2.84 12.13
N THR A 71 -20.50 3.72 12.20
CA THR A 71 -20.26 4.60 13.34
C THR A 71 -21.16 5.84 13.27
N ARG A 72 -21.93 6.08 14.35
CA ARG A 72 -22.84 7.26 14.46
C ARG A 72 -22.22 8.46 15.17
N THR A 73 -20.97 8.35 15.59
CA THR A 73 -20.20 9.35 16.34
C THR A 73 -19.07 9.90 15.48
N SER A 74 -18.42 10.99 15.93
CA SER A 74 -17.24 11.56 15.25
C SER A 74 -15.94 10.78 15.47
N ALA A 75 -15.99 9.72 16.26
CA ALA A 75 -14.84 8.92 16.65
C ALA A 75 -15.14 7.43 16.51
N MET A 76 -14.11 6.67 16.14
CA MET A 76 -14.12 5.21 16.01
C MET A 76 -13.43 4.55 17.21
N MET A 77 -13.98 3.40 17.60
CA MET A 77 -13.44 2.50 18.61
C MET A 77 -13.17 1.13 17.97
N ASP A 78 -12.34 0.31 18.62
CA ASP A 78 -12.08 -1.07 18.22
C ASP A 78 -11.56 -1.22 16.78
N ILE A 79 -10.65 -0.32 16.40
CA ILE A 79 -9.91 -0.38 15.11
C ILE A 79 -8.39 -0.36 15.29
N ASP A 80 -7.90 -0.54 16.52
CA ASP A 80 -6.47 -0.41 16.83
C ASP A 80 -5.63 -1.43 16.05
N GLU A 81 -6.10 -2.68 15.94
CA GLU A 81 -5.44 -3.74 15.18
C GLU A 81 -5.36 -3.39 13.68
N GLU A 82 -6.46 -2.95 13.07
CA GLU A 82 -6.45 -2.56 11.66
C GLU A 82 -5.56 -1.36 11.40
N ILE A 83 -5.56 -0.36 12.29
CA ILE A 83 -4.69 0.81 12.14
C ILE A 83 -3.21 0.42 12.29
N GLU A 84 -2.86 -0.50 13.19
CA GLU A 84 -1.49 -1.00 13.32
C GLU A 84 -1.03 -1.75 12.07
N LEU A 85 -1.85 -2.65 11.52
CA LEU A 85 -1.56 -3.36 10.26
C LEU A 85 -1.37 -2.39 9.09
N LEU A 86 -2.26 -1.40 8.95
CA LEU A 86 -2.15 -0.40 7.88
C LEU A 86 -0.89 0.48 8.04
N LYS A 87 -0.46 0.78 9.26
CA LYS A 87 0.81 1.50 9.52
C LYS A 87 2.01 0.66 9.11
N GLU A 88 1.99 -0.65 9.36
CA GLU A 88 3.04 -1.57 8.92
C GLU A 88 3.15 -1.61 7.39
N HIS A 89 2.00 -1.73 6.71
CA HIS A 89 1.94 -1.68 5.25
C HIS A 89 2.42 -0.32 4.71
N SER A 90 1.98 0.80 5.28
CA SER A 90 2.47 2.14 4.91
C SER A 90 3.99 2.26 5.04
N GLY A 91 4.56 1.75 6.14
CA GLY A 91 6.01 1.72 6.33
C GLY A 91 6.74 0.89 5.28
N THR A 92 6.17 -0.25 4.88
CA THR A 92 6.71 -1.10 3.82
C THR A 92 6.67 -0.41 2.46
N LEU A 93 5.55 0.20 2.10
CA LEU A 93 5.38 0.95 0.85
C LEU A 93 6.37 2.11 0.75
N LYS A 94 6.48 2.94 1.80
CA LYS A 94 7.42 4.06 1.84
C LYS A 94 8.89 3.63 1.70
N LYS A 95 9.28 2.52 2.33
CA LYS A 95 10.63 1.95 2.19
C LYS A 95 10.92 1.43 0.79
N THR A 96 9.89 0.96 0.09
CA THR A 96 10.05 0.28 -1.20
C THR A 96 9.92 1.21 -2.40
N ARG A 97 9.28 2.37 -2.21
CA ARG A 97 9.14 3.42 -3.22
C ARG A 97 10.48 3.84 -3.86
N THR A 98 11.46 4.21 -3.04
CA THR A 98 12.76 4.71 -3.55
C THR A 98 13.55 3.62 -4.28
N PRO A 99 13.69 2.39 -3.74
CA PRO A 99 14.28 1.27 -4.47
C PRO A 99 13.63 1.00 -5.84
N LEU A 100 12.30 0.98 -5.92
CA LEU A 100 11.61 0.74 -7.19
C LEU A 100 11.87 1.86 -8.21
N LYS A 101 11.82 3.14 -7.79
CA LYS A 101 12.16 4.26 -8.69
C LYS A 101 13.57 4.16 -9.24
N ASN A 102 14.54 3.88 -8.36
CA ASN A 102 15.94 3.70 -8.77
C ASN A 102 16.11 2.53 -9.75
N LEU A 103 15.39 1.43 -9.52
CA LEU A 103 15.46 0.25 -10.37
C LEU A 103 14.93 0.53 -11.79
N PHE A 104 13.89 1.35 -11.92
CA PHE A 104 13.27 1.71 -13.20
C PHE A 104 13.77 3.05 -13.77
N GLY A 105 14.77 3.68 -13.16
CA GLY A 105 15.46 4.85 -13.70
C GLY A 105 14.73 6.18 -13.57
N TRP A 106 13.92 6.36 -12.51
CA TRP A 106 13.09 7.56 -12.27
C TRP A 106 13.53 8.39 -11.06
#